data_AF-A0A2N6NFL8-F1
#
_entry.id   AF-A0A2N6NFL8-F1
#
_cell.length_a   1.000
_cell.length_b   1.000
_cell.length_c   1.000
_cell.angle_alpha   90.00
_cell.angle_beta   90.00
_cell.angle_gamma   90.00
#
_symmetry.space_group_name_H-M   'P 1'
#
loop_
_entity.id
_entity.type
_entity.pdbx_description
1 polymer ?
#
loop_
_entity_poly.entity_id
_entity_poly.type
_entity_poly.pdbx_seq_one_letter_code
_entity_poly.pdbx_strand_id
1 'polypeptide(L)'
;MDDIASKSLSANSSGHDAAVVLATPEFAKSFENVGFMESLASLLAGSGRPDKFHILGAIVDNIAPQLGSYNTSPGISVLRGHLDHMLPHLWQPEPPRSSEDKDALSALSFSLGVPKVTLPLARTTFQNNRTSTLLASTFDLSGNGSRMENQLERYTQEVFVSDSDLPQKMGDLGMWAPLVPVTPPRLVAASFGNIVRGVEIDGQAIPASTELEDAVNAFYGKRGNSAVNTGPVGIWALITPKSDSADAATSWLNGSPTSLSVDTSESSMQNLVSKTAKYLHKSHQRGAKLLQVLSGGGGWGAKKGLLSLDPQRTHFSLSEEEEMHRFTQSMSESTFAPTGCTIQFLMALDDVPDMPEYLPPSIVFGVPGTHQNSSTRPEKLFMGGHFGALSSKGIFVTAPNERNGMDLPDERKLSVPNSRLFTADDIDEQMGGFGKMPTFAEAGLMALLL
;
A
#
# COMPACT_ATOMS: atom_id res chain seq x y z
N MET A 1 -8.36 -20.55 26.95
CA MET A 1 -7.75 -19.47 26.14
C MET A 1 -8.67 -19.03 25.00
N ASP A 2 -9.74 -19.77 24.68
CA ASP A 2 -10.85 -19.42 23.77
C ASP A 2 -11.73 -18.20 24.19
N ASP A 3 -11.26 -17.36 25.11
CA ASP A 3 -12.15 -16.53 25.93
C ASP A 3 -11.82 -15.03 25.89
N ILE A 4 -10.70 -14.59 25.28
CA ILE A 4 -10.37 -13.14 25.19
C ILE A 4 -10.71 -12.58 23.80
N ALA A 5 -10.33 -13.30 22.73
CA ALA A 5 -10.64 -12.89 21.36
C ALA A 5 -12.15 -12.91 21.09
N SER A 6 -12.84 -13.96 21.56
CA SER A 6 -14.30 -14.08 21.51
C SER A 6 -15.00 -13.02 22.35
N LYS A 7 -14.52 -12.70 23.57
CA LYS A 7 -15.07 -11.62 24.41
C LYS A 7 -14.85 -10.23 23.81
N SER A 8 -13.69 -9.96 23.23
CA SER A 8 -13.40 -8.67 22.60
C SER A 8 -14.18 -8.46 21.30
N LEU A 9 -14.33 -9.49 20.46
CA LEU A 9 -15.18 -9.40 19.26
C LEU A 9 -16.67 -9.38 19.62
N SER A 10 -17.10 -10.09 20.67
CA SER A 10 -18.52 -10.09 21.06
C SER A 10 -18.96 -8.82 21.81
N ALA A 11 -18.05 -7.98 22.27
CA ALA A 11 -18.41 -6.65 22.78
C ALA A 11 -18.75 -5.73 21.60
N ASN A 12 -20.03 -5.44 21.40
CA ASN A 12 -20.52 -4.44 20.44
C ASN A 12 -21.37 -3.41 21.21
N SER A 13 -20.72 -2.65 22.09
CA SER A 13 -21.38 -1.64 22.91
C SER A 13 -21.79 -0.41 22.11
N SER A 14 -21.14 -0.17 20.97
CA SER A 14 -21.36 0.98 20.10
C SER A 14 -22.55 0.79 19.16
N GLY A 15 -23.16 -0.40 19.12
CA GLY A 15 -24.32 -0.69 18.28
C GLY A 15 -23.99 -0.75 16.79
N HIS A 16 -22.77 -1.16 16.44
CA HIS A 16 -22.38 -1.36 15.05
C HIS A 16 -23.27 -2.40 14.36
N ASP A 17 -23.71 -2.05 13.16
CA ASP A 17 -24.59 -2.87 12.31
C ASP A 17 -23.91 -3.28 10.99
N ALA A 18 -22.64 -2.93 10.81
CA ALA A 18 -21.86 -3.33 9.65
C ALA A 18 -20.42 -3.72 10.00
N ALA A 19 -19.82 -4.56 9.15
CA ALA A 19 -18.42 -4.92 9.22
C ALA A 19 -17.79 -5.06 7.81
N VAL A 20 -16.55 -4.61 7.68
CA VAL A 20 -15.65 -4.97 6.59
C VAL A 20 -14.74 -6.10 7.07
N VAL A 21 -14.74 -7.21 6.34
CA VAL A 21 -13.99 -8.42 6.68
C VAL A 21 -13.04 -8.74 5.53
N LEU A 22 -11.74 -8.56 5.79
CA LEU A 22 -10.67 -8.97 4.87
C LEU A 22 -10.19 -10.36 5.27
N ALA A 23 -10.07 -11.28 4.33
CA ALA A 23 -9.55 -12.61 4.61
C ALA A 23 -8.59 -13.09 3.53
N THR A 24 -7.68 -13.98 3.88
CA THR A 24 -6.73 -14.58 2.93
C THR A 24 -7.40 -15.64 2.03
N PRO A 25 -6.78 -16.05 0.91
CA PRO A 25 -7.43 -16.88 -0.10
C PRO A 25 -7.97 -18.24 0.39
N GLU A 26 -7.43 -18.77 1.50
CA GLU A 26 -7.88 -20.02 2.13
C GLU A 26 -9.34 -19.93 2.61
N PHE A 27 -9.81 -18.72 2.93
CA PHE A 27 -11.18 -18.46 3.39
C PHE A 27 -12.17 -18.18 2.26
N ALA A 28 -11.74 -18.16 0.99
CA ALA A 28 -12.61 -17.80 -0.14
C ALA A 28 -13.87 -18.68 -0.24
N LYS A 29 -13.75 -19.99 0.02
CA LYS A 29 -14.90 -20.91 0.06
C LYS A 29 -15.79 -20.69 1.29
N SER A 30 -15.21 -20.28 2.41
CA SER A 30 -15.95 -20.00 3.65
C SER A 30 -16.90 -18.83 3.47
N PHE A 31 -16.52 -17.82 2.67
CA PHE A 31 -17.35 -16.64 2.40
C PHE A 31 -18.58 -16.93 1.51
N GLU A 32 -18.58 -18.08 0.82
CA GLU A 32 -19.73 -18.59 0.07
C GLU A 32 -20.59 -19.55 0.91
N ASN A 33 -20.08 -19.99 2.07
CA ASN A 33 -20.81 -20.88 2.97
C ASN A 33 -21.75 -20.06 3.86
N VAL A 34 -23.05 -20.24 3.65
CA VAL A 34 -24.11 -19.54 4.40
C VAL A 34 -23.97 -19.72 5.92
N GLY A 35 -23.76 -20.96 6.40
CA GLY A 35 -23.67 -21.23 7.83
C GLY A 35 -22.43 -20.61 8.50
N PHE A 36 -21.30 -20.58 7.79
CA PHE A 36 -20.11 -19.87 8.24
C PHE A 36 -20.39 -18.36 8.34
N MET A 37 -20.97 -17.77 7.30
CA MET A 37 -21.25 -16.34 7.23
C MET A 37 -22.31 -15.90 8.25
N GLU A 38 -23.35 -16.71 8.49
CA GLU A 38 -24.34 -16.46 9.54
C GLU A 38 -23.71 -16.50 10.94
N SER A 39 -22.81 -17.46 11.18
CA SER A 39 -22.05 -17.57 12.43
C SER A 39 -21.12 -16.37 12.62
N LEU A 40 -20.43 -15.95 11.55
CA LEU A 40 -19.57 -14.77 11.55
C LEU A 40 -20.37 -13.49 11.82
N ALA A 41 -21.51 -13.30 11.17
CA ALA A 41 -22.40 -12.16 11.43
C ALA A 41 -22.88 -12.12 12.88
N SER A 42 -23.31 -13.27 13.43
CA SER A 42 -23.71 -13.34 14.84
C SER A 42 -22.54 -13.03 15.79
N LEU A 43 -21.32 -13.45 15.45
CA LEU A 43 -20.13 -13.16 16.25
C LEU A 43 -19.80 -11.67 16.24
N LEU A 44 -19.82 -11.04 15.06
CA LEU A 44 -19.46 -9.63 14.88
C LEU A 44 -20.52 -8.65 15.38
N ALA A 45 -21.80 -9.01 15.28
CA ALA A 45 -22.91 -8.29 15.89
C ALA A 45 -22.82 -8.27 17.42
N GLY A 46 -22.19 -9.29 18.01
CA GLY A 46 -21.86 -9.35 19.42
C GLY A 46 -23.08 -9.17 20.34
N SER A 47 -22.85 -8.53 21.49
CA SER A 47 -23.87 -8.19 22.49
C SER A 47 -24.85 -7.11 22.05
N GLY A 48 -24.50 -6.32 21.03
CA GLY A 48 -25.33 -5.23 20.52
C GLY A 48 -26.57 -5.72 19.78
N ARG A 49 -26.45 -6.88 19.09
CA ARG A 49 -27.54 -7.55 18.32
C ARG A 49 -28.52 -6.57 17.64
N PRO A 50 -28.06 -5.75 16.68
CA PRO A 50 -28.99 -4.98 15.85
C PRO A 50 -29.92 -5.93 15.08
N ASP A 51 -31.11 -5.47 14.70
CA ASP A 51 -32.09 -6.29 13.95
C ASP A 51 -31.51 -6.78 12.61
N LYS A 52 -30.67 -5.96 11.98
CA LYS A 52 -29.95 -6.29 10.76
C LYS A 52 -28.45 -6.08 10.94
N PHE A 53 -27.67 -6.92 10.27
CA PHE A 53 -26.22 -6.80 10.22
C PHE A 53 -25.71 -6.97 8.79
N HIS A 54 -24.72 -6.18 8.41
CA HIS A 54 -24.18 -6.15 7.06
C HIS A 54 -22.69 -6.52 7.06
N ILE A 55 -22.28 -7.42 6.16
CA ILE A 55 -20.86 -7.77 5.98
C ILE A 55 -20.46 -7.45 4.55
N LEU A 56 -19.42 -6.63 4.39
CA LEU A 56 -18.63 -6.56 3.17
C LEU A 56 -17.40 -7.45 3.33
N GLY A 57 -17.44 -8.60 2.68
CA GLY A 57 -16.35 -9.57 2.69
C GLY A 57 -15.44 -9.44 1.46
N ALA A 58 -14.14 -9.35 1.67
CA ALA A 58 -13.15 -9.25 0.59
C ALA A 58 -12.00 -10.25 0.80
N ILE A 59 -11.60 -10.93 -0.27
CA ILE A 59 -10.43 -11.81 -0.24
C ILE A 59 -9.19 -11.05 -0.72
N VAL A 60 -8.21 -10.91 0.15
CA VAL A 60 -6.96 -10.16 -0.05
C VAL A 60 -5.77 -11.11 -0.14
N ASP A 61 -4.63 -10.65 -0.66
CA ASP A 61 -3.47 -11.55 -0.83
C ASP A 61 -2.89 -11.96 0.52
N ASN A 62 -2.74 -11.00 1.44
CA ASN A 62 -2.32 -11.25 2.82
C ASN A 62 -3.00 -10.28 3.78
N ILE A 63 -3.17 -10.69 5.03
CA ILE A 63 -3.47 -9.72 6.08
C ILE A 63 -2.20 -8.95 6.44
N ALA A 64 -2.33 -7.65 6.69
CA ALA A 64 -1.19 -6.85 7.09
C ALA A 64 -0.71 -7.31 8.48
N PRO A 65 0.56 -7.72 8.62
CA PRO A 65 1.10 -8.01 9.94
C PRO A 65 1.30 -6.71 10.73
N GLN A 66 1.69 -6.83 12.00
CA GLN A 66 2.08 -5.66 12.80
C GLN A 66 3.18 -4.85 12.09
N LEU A 67 3.16 -3.53 12.29
CA LEU A 67 4.25 -2.67 11.81
C LEU A 67 5.57 -3.16 12.39
N GLY A 68 6.48 -3.50 11.48
CA GLY A 68 7.79 -4.05 11.79
C GLY A 68 7.92 -5.57 11.61
N SER A 69 6.83 -6.27 11.29
CA SER A 69 6.89 -7.65 10.82
C SER A 69 6.67 -7.72 9.31
N TYR A 70 7.41 -8.60 8.66
CA TYR A 70 7.22 -8.97 7.26
C TYR A 70 6.54 -10.32 7.08
N ASN A 71 6.41 -11.08 8.18
CA ASN A 71 5.82 -12.40 8.15
C ASN A 71 4.30 -12.26 8.04
N THR A 72 3.76 -12.81 6.97
CA THR A 72 2.33 -12.87 6.72
C THR A 72 1.81 -14.26 7.07
N SER A 73 0.62 -14.30 7.64
CA SER A 73 -0.04 -15.55 8.02
C SER A 73 -1.47 -15.53 7.48
N PRO A 74 -2.04 -16.69 7.12
CA PRO A 74 -3.46 -16.78 6.82
C PRO A 74 -4.30 -16.22 7.96
N GLY A 75 -5.36 -15.49 7.65
CA GLY A 75 -6.16 -14.88 8.70
C GLY A 75 -7.28 -13.97 8.22
N ILE A 76 -7.92 -13.32 9.19
CA ILE A 76 -9.06 -12.43 8.99
C ILE A 76 -8.82 -11.11 9.71
N SER A 77 -8.96 -9.98 9.00
CA SER A 77 -8.94 -8.64 9.56
C SER A 77 -10.34 -8.03 9.51
N VAL A 78 -10.80 -7.48 10.64
CA VAL A 78 -12.16 -6.97 10.78
C VAL A 78 -12.14 -5.50 11.20
N LEU A 79 -12.94 -4.70 10.48
CA LEU A 79 -13.29 -3.33 10.84
C LEU A 79 -14.80 -3.26 11.00
N ARG A 80 -15.29 -2.85 12.17
CA ARG A 80 -16.73 -2.64 12.43
C ARG A 80 -17.09 -1.17 12.41
N GLY A 81 -18.35 -0.88 12.08
CA GLY A 81 -18.88 0.48 12.04
C GLY A 81 -20.38 0.48 11.80
N HIS A 82 -20.91 1.67 11.54
CA HIS A 82 -22.32 1.83 11.13
C HIS A 82 -22.44 1.82 9.61
N LEU A 83 -23.42 1.10 9.07
CA LEU A 83 -23.66 0.96 7.63
C LEU A 83 -23.67 2.30 6.90
N ASP A 84 -24.50 3.24 7.38
CA ASP A 84 -24.75 4.52 6.73
C ASP A 84 -23.51 5.41 6.60
N HIS A 85 -22.55 5.24 7.53
CA HIS A 85 -21.32 6.02 7.54
C HIS A 85 -20.17 5.27 6.88
N MET A 86 -19.96 3.99 7.23
CA MET A 86 -18.80 3.21 6.81
C MET A 86 -18.94 2.66 5.40
N LEU A 87 -20.15 2.26 5.01
CA LEU A 87 -20.44 1.59 3.74
C LEU A 87 -21.64 2.25 3.04
N PRO A 88 -21.58 3.58 2.79
CA PRO A 88 -22.61 4.23 2.01
C PRO A 88 -22.66 3.57 0.63
N HIS A 89 -23.86 3.49 0.07
CA HIS A 89 -24.09 2.91 -1.26
C HIS A 89 -23.80 1.40 -1.39
N LEU A 90 -23.55 0.66 -0.30
CA LEU A 90 -23.28 -0.79 -0.32
C LEU A 90 -24.29 -1.61 -1.14
N TRP A 91 -25.56 -1.21 -1.07
CA TRP A 91 -26.69 -1.88 -1.74
C TRP A 91 -27.15 -1.19 -3.02
N GLN A 92 -26.45 -0.15 -3.45
CA GLN A 92 -26.74 0.53 -4.71
C GLN A 92 -26.05 -0.18 -5.89
N PRO A 93 -26.65 -0.13 -7.09
CA PRO A 93 -26.03 -0.68 -8.30
C PRO A 93 -24.67 -0.03 -8.56
N GLU A 94 -23.68 -0.85 -8.92
CA GLU A 94 -22.38 -0.36 -9.37
C GLU A 94 -22.48 0.17 -10.80
N PRO A 95 -21.66 1.17 -11.18
CA PRO A 95 -21.50 1.52 -12.58
C PRO A 95 -21.00 0.31 -13.38
N PRO A 96 -21.26 0.24 -14.69
CA PRO A 96 -20.69 -0.84 -15.49
C PRO A 96 -19.16 -0.71 -15.54
N ARG A 97 -18.46 -1.85 -15.47
CA ARG A 97 -17.00 -1.88 -15.69
C ARG A 97 -16.66 -1.41 -17.11
N SER A 98 -15.59 -0.64 -17.24
CA SER A 98 -14.96 -0.36 -18.53
C SER A 98 -14.57 -1.67 -19.23
N SER A 99 -14.59 -1.67 -20.57
CA SER A 99 -14.12 -2.81 -21.35
C SER A 99 -12.64 -3.14 -21.11
N GLU A 100 -11.85 -2.13 -20.75
CA GLU A 100 -10.43 -2.25 -20.43
C GLU A 100 -10.19 -2.92 -19.07
N ASP A 101 -11.15 -2.80 -18.16
CA ASP A 101 -11.11 -3.38 -16.80
C ASP A 101 -11.78 -4.76 -16.72
N LYS A 102 -12.12 -5.37 -17.86
CA LYS A 102 -12.82 -6.66 -17.90
C LYS A 102 -12.08 -7.74 -17.11
N ASP A 103 -10.76 -7.76 -17.23
CA ASP A 103 -9.88 -8.73 -16.55
C ASP A 103 -9.24 -8.17 -15.26
N ALA A 104 -9.58 -6.93 -14.88
CA ALA A 104 -9.11 -6.33 -13.65
C ALA A 104 -9.70 -7.06 -12.43
N LEU A 105 -8.86 -7.25 -11.41
CA LEU A 105 -9.30 -7.74 -10.12
C LEU A 105 -10.25 -6.70 -9.50
N SER A 106 -11.25 -7.15 -8.76
CA SER A 106 -12.05 -6.28 -7.90
C SER A 106 -11.11 -5.55 -6.92
N ALA A 107 -11.53 -4.38 -6.45
CA ALA A 107 -10.74 -3.58 -5.51
C ALA A 107 -11.61 -3.02 -4.40
N LEU A 108 -10.98 -2.74 -3.26
CA LEU A 108 -11.61 -2.08 -2.13
C LEU A 108 -10.88 -0.77 -1.85
N SER A 109 -11.61 0.35 -1.80
CA SER A 109 -11.04 1.65 -1.50
C SER A 109 -11.36 2.05 -0.07
N PHE A 110 -10.39 2.58 0.66
CA PHE A 110 -10.52 3.05 2.03
C PHE A 110 -10.26 4.56 2.06
N SER A 111 -11.26 5.32 2.45
CA SER A 111 -11.16 6.75 2.66
C SER A 111 -10.71 7.01 4.09
N LEU A 112 -9.47 7.48 4.22
CA LEU A 112 -8.75 7.68 5.48
C LEU A 112 -8.64 9.18 5.78
N GLY A 113 -9.75 9.91 5.67
CA GLY A 113 -9.75 11.37 5.63
C GLY A 113 -9.62 11.89 4.21
N VAL A 114 -8.63 12.76 3.96
CA VAL A 114 -8.38 13.32 2.63
C VAL A 114 -7.77 12.30 1.66
N PRO A 115 -6.81 11.44 2.05
CA PRO A 115 -6.30 10.38 1.20
C PRO A 115 -7.25 9.18 1.12
N LYS A 116 -7.36 8.60 -0.08
CA LYS A 116 -8.03 7.34 -0.34
C LYS A 116 -7.04 6.28 -0.79
N VAL A 117 -7.06 5.11 -0.15
CA VAL A 117 -6.20 3.96 -0.47
C VAL A 117 -7.03 2.89 -1.18
N THR A 118 -6.69 2.56 -2.42
CA THR A 118 -7.32 1.47 -3.19
C THR A 118 -6.44 0.22 -3.14
N LEU A 119 -7.04 -0.86 -2.66
CA LEU A 119 -6.45 -2.18 -2.46
C LEU A 119 -7.03 -3.16 -3.50
N PRO A 120 -6.28 -3.54 -4.55
CA PRO A 120 -6.66 -4.63 -5.43
C PRO A 120 -6.73 -5.95 -4.64
N LEU A 121 -7.80 -6.70 -4.87
CA LEU A 121 -8.06 -7.97 -4.18
C LEU A 121 -7.24 -9.12 -4.77
N ALA A 122 -7.19 -10.24 -4.04
CA ALA A 122 -6.51 -11.44 -4.50
C ALA A 122 -7.25 -12.09 -5.65
N ARG A 123 -6.50 -12.83 -6.48
CA ARG A 123 -7.09 -13.71 -7.49
C ARG A 123 -7.63 -14.96 -6.81
N THR A 124 -8.92 -15.23 -6.99
CA THR A 124 -9.62 -16.36 -6.33
C THR A 124 -10.07 -17.45 -7.29
N THR A 125 -9.59 -17.43 -8.54
CA THR A 125 -10.07 -18.31 -9.62
C THR A 125 -9.89 -19.78 -9.30
N PHE A 126 -8.81 -20.13 -8.62
CA PHE A 126 -8.52 -21.53 -8.23
C PHE A 126 -9.16 -21.93 -6.90
N GLN A 127 -9.70 -20.96 -6.15
CA GLN A 127 -10.32 -21.17 -4.85
C GLN A 127 -11.84 -21.33 -4.98
N ASN A 128 -12.50 -20.46 -5.76
CA ASN A 128 -13.95 -20.45 -5.91
C ASN A 128 -14.45 -20.09 -7.33
N ASN A 129 -13.60 -20.21 -8.37
CA ASN A 129 -13.94 -19.93 -9.77
C ASN A 129 -14.33 -18.47 -10.09
N ARG A 130 -14.04 -17.52 -9.19
CA ARG A 130 -14.20 -16.07 -9.45
C ARG A 130 -12.86 -15.44 -9.82
N THR A 131 -12.85 -14.34 -10.58
CA THR A 131 -11.59 -13.62 -10.84
C THR A 131 -10.99 -13.09 -9.53
N SER A 132 -11.85 -12.56 -8.66
CA SER A 132 -11.57 -12.09 -7.30
C SER A 132 -12.88 -12.14 -6.50
N THR A 133 -12.82 -12.16 -5.17
CA THR A 133 -14.02 -12.28 -4.33
C THR A 133 -14.25 -11.02 -3.50
N LEU A 134 -15.34 -10.30 -3.80
CA LEU A 134 -15.87 -9.19 -3.03
C LEU A 134 -17.40 -9.36 -2.92
N LEU A 135 -17.90 -9.61 -1.71
CA LEU A 135 -19.29 -9.99 -1.47
C LEU A 135 -19.89 -9.08 -0.40
N ALA A 136 -21.00 -8.41 -0.72
CA ALA A 136 -21.86 -7.73 0.26
C ALA A 136 -22.95 -8.70 0.71
N SER A 137 -23.13 -8.90 2.01
CA SER A 137 -24.15 -9.78 2.59
C SER A 137 -24.97 -9.06 3.66
N THR A 138 -26.29 -9.30 3.71
CA THR A 138 -27.18 -8.83 4.78
C THR A 138 -27.73 -10.00 5.57
N PHE A 139 -27.81 -9.84 6.89
CA PHE A 139 -28.33 -10.84 7.83
C PHE A 139 -29.45 -10.23 8.66
N ASP A 140 -30.52 -11.00 8.84
CA ASP A 140 -31.56 -10.76 9.82
C ASP A 140 -31.17 -11.45 11.14
N LEU A 141 -31.08 -10.65 12.21
CA LEU A 141 -30.72 -11.08 13.56
C LEU A 141 -31.87 -10.86 14.56
N SER A 142 -33.06 -10.44 14.11
CA SER A 142 -34.22 -10.15 14.97
C SER A 142 -34.75 -11.39 15.71
N GLY A 143 -34.40 -12.59 15.25
CA GLY A 143 -34.78 -13.87 15.85
C GLY A 143 -33.74 -14.49 16.79
N ASN A 144 -33.98 -15.75 17.16
CA ASN A 144 -33.06 -16.53 18.01
C ASN A 144 -31.77 -16.97 17.29
N GLY A 145 -31.59 -16.62 16.02
CA GLY A 145 -30.43 -16.96 15.19
C GLY A 145 -30.13 -15.89 14.15
N SER A 146 -29.08 -16.13 13.37
CA SER A 146 -28.70 -15.31 12.23
C SER A 146 -29.17 -15.97 10.95
N ARG A 147 -29.81 -15.22 10.06
CA ARG A 147 -30.26 -15.70 8.76
C ARG A 147 -29.77 -14.77 7.66
N MET A 148 -29.05 -15.30 6.67
CA MET A 148 -28.67 -14.50 5.50
C MET A 148 -29.90 -14.17 4.65
N GLU A 149 -30.16 -12.89 4.41
CA GLU A 149 -31.28 -12.41 3.59
C GLU A 149 -30.86 -12.22 2.13
N ASN A 150 -29.68 -11.64 1.90
CA ASN A 150 -29.21 -11.26 0.58
C ASN A 150 -27.68 -11.36 0.51
N GLN A 151 -27.17 -11.68 -0.68
CA GLN A 151 -25.75 -11.62 -1.01
C GLN A 151 -25.57 -11.11 -2.44
N LEU A 152 -24.68 -10.13 -2.61
CA LEU A 152 -24.36 -9.48 -3.87
C LEU A 152 -22.85 -9.53 -4.11
N GLU A 153 -22.45 -9.96 -5.30
CA GLU A 153 -21.08 -9.78 -5.77
C GLU A 153 -20.86 -8.33 -6.21
N ARG A 154 -19.73 -7.76 -5.79
CA ARG A 154 -19.31 -6.42 -6.17
C ARG A 154 -17.96 -6.48 -6.88
N TYR A 155 -17.64 -5.45 -7.63
CA TYR A 155 -16.28 -5.26 -8.13
C TYR A 155 -15.51 -4.12 -7.51
N THR A 156 -16.22 -3.17 -6.91
CA THR A 156 -15.63 -2.05 -6.20
C THR A 156 -16.52 -1.61 -5.05
N GLN A 157 -15.90 -1.16 -3.98
CA GLN A 157 -16.62 -0.52 -2.87
C GLN A 157 -15.68 0.47 -2.20
N GLU A 158 -16.24 1.60 -1.77
CA GLU A 158 -15.54 2.55 -0.91
C GLU A 158 -15.98 2.32 0.54
N VAL A 159 -14.98 2.26 1.42
CA VAL A 159 -15.12 2.12 2.87
C VAL A 159 -14.66 3.42 3.49
N PHE A 160 -15.53 4.05 4.26
CA PHE A 160 -15.20 5.28 4.98
C PHE A 160 -14.78 4.91 6.39
N VAL A 161 -13.51 5.15 6.70
CA VAL A 161 -12.99 4.97 8.05
C VAL A 161 -13.36 6.21 8.85
N SER A 162 -14.02 6.02 9.99
CA SER A 162 -14.35 7.11 10.92
C SER A 162 -13.37 7.11 12.07
N ASP A 163 -12.54 8.16 12.17
CA ASP A 163 -11.57 8.38 13.25
C ASP A 163 -11.48 9.87 13.57
N SER A 164 -11.10 10.25 14.80
CA SER A 164 -10.89 11.64 15.20
C SER A 164 -9.65 12.27 14.57
N ASP A 165 -8.65 11.43 14.23
CA ASP A 165 -7.32 11.87 13.81
C ASP A 165 -6.99 11.44 12.37
N LEU A 166 -7.99 11.49 11.49
CA LEU A 166 -7.81 11.11 10.09
C LEU A 166 -6.81 12.04 9.36
N PRO A 167 -5.93 11.47 8.50
CA PRO A 167 -5.06 12.22 7.60
C PRO A 167 -5.75 13.36 6.84
N GLN A 168 -5.19 14.57 6.92
CA GLN A 168 -5.72 15.78 6.26
C GLN A 168 -5.03 16.07 4.93
N LYS A 169 -3.87 15.45 4.67
CA LYS A 169 -3.17 15.50 3.38
C LYS A 169 -2.47 14.18 3.11
N MET A 170 -2.09 13.97 1.85
CA MET A 170 -1.34 12.79 1.41
C MET A 170 -0.11 12.51 2.29
N GLY A 171 0.61 13.57 2.67
CA GLY A 171 1.82 13.47 3.47
C GLY A 171 1.61 13.12 4.95
N ASP A 172 0.37 13.04 5.45
CA ASP A 172 0.11 12.63 6.84
C ASP A 172 0.14 11.10 6.99
N LEU A 173 0.09 10.36 5.87
CA LEU A 173 0.25 8.91 5.91
C LEU A 173 1.70 8.52 6.23
N GLY A 174 1.84 7.59 7.17
CA GLY A 174 3.08 6.88 7.43
C GLY A 174 3.47 6.04 6.21
N MET A 175 4.75 6.05 5.85
CA MET A 175 5.27 5.26 4.73
C MET A 175 6.56 4.56 5.14
N TRP A 176 6.59 3.24 4.95
CA TRP A 176 7.76 2.41 5.15
C TRP A 176 8.06 1.61 3.88
N ALA A 177 9.33 1.57 3.46
CA ALA A 177 9.77 0.73 2.35
C ALA A 177 11.23 0.31 2.56
N PRO A 178 11.55 -1.00 2.51
CA PRO A 178 12.90 -1.50 2.76
C PRO A 178 13.76 -1.42 1.50
N LEU A 179 14.17 -0.19 1.16
CA LEU A 179 15.01 0.09 0.01
C LEU A 179 16.42 0.53 0.43
N VAL A 180 17.38 0.38 -0.47
CA VAL A 180 18.72 0.95 -0.35
C VAL A 180 19.04 1.87 -1.53
N PRO A 181 19.76 2.99 -1.32
CA PRO A 181 20.11 3.90 -2.40
C PRO A 181 21.21 3.32 -3.29
N VAL A 182 20.97 3.34 -4.60
CA VAL A 182 21.92 2.87 -5.62
C VAL A 182 22.70 4.05 -6.21
N THR A 183 22.05 5.19 -6.35
CA THR A 183 22.65 6.41 -6.87
C THR A 183 22.48 7.57 -5.87
N PRO A 184 23.32 8.61 -5.95
CA PRO A 184 23.00 9.88 -5.31
C PRO A 184 21.77 10.52 -5.99
N PRO A 185 21.10 11.47 -5.33
CA PRO A 185 20.05 12.26 -5.98
C PRO A 185 20.63 13.16 -7.08
N ARG A 186 20.02 13.17 -8.27
CA ARG A 186 20.42 13.97 -9.43
C ARG A 186 19.28 14.85 -9.92
N LEU A 187 19.58 16.02 -10.48
CA LEU A 187 18.57 16.84 -11.15
C LEU A 187 18.15 16.18 -12.46
N VAL A 188 16.85 16.17 -12.75
CA VAL A 188 16.33 15.74 -14.05
C VAL A 188 16.57 16.85 -15.07
N ALA A 189 17.41 16.56 -16.07
CA ALA A 189 17.76 17.49 -17.13
C ALA A 189 16.81 17.36 -18.35
N ALA A 190 16.30 16.15 -18.61
CA ALA A 190 15.37 15.91 -19.71
C ALA A 190 14.45 14.71 -19.44
N SER A 191 13.15 14.90 -19.62
CA SER A 191 12.12 13.87 -19.51
C SER A 191 10.98 14.11 -20.50
N PHE A 192 10.22 13.06 -20.82
CA PHE A 192 9.02 13.13 -21.65
C PHE A 192 8.06 12.00 -21.29
N GLY A 193 6.81 12.32 -20.96
CA GLY A 193 5.85 11.33 -20.45
C GLY A 193 6.41 10.60 -19.23
N ASN A 194 6.43 9.28 -19.25
CA ASN A 194 7.04 8.43 -18.22
C ASN A 194 8.53 8.11 -18.45
N ILE A 195 9.17 8.74 -19.45
CA ILE A 195 10.56 8.46 -19.82
C ILE A 195 11.49 9.54 -19.26
N VAL A 196 12.49 9.14 -18.48
CA VAL A 196 13.61 10.01 -18.08
C VAL A 196 14.76 9.77 -19.06
N ARG A 197 15.23 10.83 -19.72
CA ARG A 197 16.29 10.74 -20.74
C ARG A 197 17.65 11.12 -20.19
N GLY A 198 17.69 12.15 -19.35
CA GLY A 198 18.96 12.65 -18.84
C GLY A 198 18.87 13.23 -17.44
N VAL A 199 19.98 13.09 -16.73
CA VAL A 199 20.22 13.65 -15.41
C VAL A 199 21.45 14.54 -15.45
N GLU A 200 21.52 15.51 -14.54
CA GLU A 200 22.66 16.41 -14.43
C GLU A 200 23.72 15.86 -13.47
N ILE A 201 24.95 15.73 -13.97
CA ILE A 201 26.15 15.42 -13.18
C ILE A 201 27.20 16.48 -13.51
N ASP A 202 27.71 17.17 -12.49
CA ASP A 202 28.74 18.20 -12.62
C ASP A 202 28.41 19.27 -13.67
N GLY A 203 27.14 19.70 -13.75
CA GLY A 203 26.67 20.69 -14.72
C GLY A 203 26.43 20.16 -16.13
N GLN A 204 26.63 18.86 -16.38
CA GLN A 204 26.43 18.23 -17.69
C GLN A 204 25.25 17.27 -17.67
N ALA A 205 24.41 17.37 -18.70
CA ALA A 205 23.34 16.41 -18.93
C ALA A 205 23.92 15.11 -19.51
N ILE A 206 23.79 14.02 -18.76
CA ILE A 206 24.18 12.67 -19.18
C ILE A 206 22.97 11.75 -19.27
N PRO A 207 23.03 10.62 -20.00
CA PRO A 207 21.89 9.70 -20.08
C PRO A 207 21.57 9.09 -18.72
N ALA A 208 20.27 9.05 -18.38
CA ALA A 208 19.80 8.74 -17.03
C ALA A 208 20.12 7.30 -16.58
N SER A 209 20.21 6.34 -17.51
CA SER A 209 20.53 4.95 -17.15
C SER A 209 22.01 4.71 -16.86
N THR A 210 22.92 5.59 -17.27
CA THR A 210 24.39 5.34 -17.23
C THR A 210 24.88 5.06 -15.81
N GLU A 211 24.63 5.98 -14.87
CA GLU A 211 25.06 5.84 -13.47
C GLU A 211 24.36 4.65 -12.78
N LEU A 212 23.09 4.40 -13.12
CA LEU A 212 22.30 3.30 -12.58
C LEU A 212 22.84 1.93 -13.03
N GLU A 213 23.13 1.78 -14.33
CA GLU A 213 23.68 0.54 -14.90
C GLU A 213 25.02 0.20 -14.26
N ASP A 214 25.91 1.19 -14.14
CA ASP A 214 27.22 1.02 -13.50
C ASP A 214 27.09 0.60 -12.03
N ALA A 215 26.20 1.27 -11.28
CA ALA A 215 25.99 0.99 -9.86
C ALA A 215 25.36 -0.40 -9.61
N VAL A 216 24.38 -0.80 -10.44
CA VAL A 216 23.75 -2.13 -10.36
C VAL A 216 24.76 -3.24 -10.72
N ASN A 217 25.53 -3.05 -11.80
CA ASN A 217 26.57 -4.00 -12.19
C ASN A 217 27.65 -4.15 -11.11
N ALA A 218 28.06 -3.04 -10.49
CA ALA A 218 29.01 -3.05 -9.38
C ALA A 218 28.48 -3.79 -8.14
N PHE A 219 27.17 -3.71 -7.87
CA PHE A 219 26.53 -4.43 -6.78
C PHE A 219 26.53 -5.94 -7.01
N TYR A 220 26.05 -6.41 -8.17
CA TYR A 220 25.98 -7.84 -8.48
C TYR A 220 27.35 -8.47 -8.74
N GLY A 221 28.28 -7.76 -9.37
CA GLY A 221 29.64 -8.23 -9.60
C GLY A 221 30.41 -8.57 -8.33
N LYS A 222 30.00 -8.02 -7.17
CA LYS A 222 30.66 -8.22 -5.87
C LYS A 222 30.03 -9.31 -4.99
N ARG A 223 28.76 -9.68 -5.22
CA ARG A 223 28.06 -10.69 -4.40
C ARG A 223 28.44 -12.15 -4.78
N GLY A 224 29.19 -12.34 -5.87
CA GLY A 224 29.61 -13.65 -6.36
C GLY A 224 28.44 -14.53 -6.84
N ASN A 225 28.74 -15.67 -7.47
CA ASN A 225 27.76 -16.62 -8.05
C ASN A 225 26.79 -17.27 -7.01
N SER A 226 26.83 -16.89 -5.73
CA SER A 226 25.94 -17.41 -4.69
C SER A 226 24.59 -16.71 -4.61
N ALA A 227 24.40 -15.56 -5.27
CA ALA A 227 23.08 -14.96 -5.48
C ALA A 227 22.59 -15.34 -6.89
N VAL A 228 22.13 -16.59 -7.04
CA VAL A 228 21.39 -17.01 -8.24
C VAL A 228 20.03 -16.32 -8.21
N ASN A 229 19.99 -15.04 -8.58
CA ASN A 229 18.74 -14.33 -8.83
C ASN A 229 18.21 -14.75 -10.20
N THR A 230 17.08 -15.45 -10.21
CA THR A 230 16.35 -15.83 -11.42
C THR A 230 15.31 -14.77 -11.84
N GLY A 231 15.26 -13.62 -11.15
CA GLY A 231 14.30 -12.54 -11.42
C GLY A 231 14.94 -11.16 -11.71
N PRO A 232 14.21 -10.25 -12.38
CA PRO A 232 14.67 -8.89 -12.63
C PRO A 232 14.84 -8.10 -11.33
N VAL A 233 15.90 -7.30 -11.26
CA VAL A 233 16.23 -6.43 -10.12
C VAL A 233 15.12 -5.39 -9.93
N GLY A 234 14.52 -5.35 -8.73
CA GLY A 234 13.55 -4.32 -8.40
C GLY A 234 14.23 -2.97 -8.17
N ILE A 235 14.04 -2.02 -9.09
CA ILE A 235 14.52 -0.63 -8.97
C ILE A 235 13.33 0.33 -8.91
N TRP A 236 13.41 1.30 -8.01
CA TRP A 236 12.46 2.40 -7.89
C TRP A 236 13.18 3.75 -7.95
N ALA A 237 12.54 4.72 -8.58
CA ALA A 237 12.95 6.11 -8.64
C ALA A 237 12.17 6.92 -7.60
N LEU A 238 12.87 7.51 -6.64
CA LEU A 238 12.32 8.54 -5.76
C LEU A 238 12.38 9.89 -6.50
N ILE A 239 11.22 10.41 -6.86
CA ILE A 239 11.05 11.72 -7.49
C ILE A 239 10.68 12.74 -6.42
N THR A 240 11.57 13.69 -6.18
CA THR A 240 11.35 14.80 -5.26
C THR A 240 10.97 16.04 -6.06
N PRO A 241 9.79 16.65 -5.81
CA PRO A 241 9.36 17.85 -6.51
C PRO A 241 10.38 18.98 -6.42
N LYS A 242 10.39 19.83 -7.45
CA LYS A 242 11.16 21.08 -7.43
C LYS A 242 10.72 21.92 -6.24
N SER A 243 11.69 22.47 -5.52
CA SER A 243 11.45 23.42 -4.45
C SER A 243 11.62 24.84 -4.96
N ASP A 244 10.69 25.72 -4.64
CA ASP A 244 10.74 27.14 -5.04
C ASP A 244 11.80 27.94 -4.27
N SER A 245 12.29 27.40 -3.14
CA SER A 245 13.43 27.98 -2.42
C SER A 245 14.68 27.10 -2.52
N ALA A 246 15.82 27.75 -2.73
CA ALA A 246 17.14 27.11 -2.77
C ALA A 246 17.48 26.41 -1.44
N ASP A 247 17.01 26.95 -0.31
CA ASP A 247 17.21 26.37 1.02
C ASP A 247 16.45 25.05 1.20
N ALA A 248 15.21 24.95 0.70
CA ALA A 248 14.47 23.70 0.75
C ALA A 248 15.02 22.67 -0.24
N ALA A 249 15.45 23.06 -1.45
CA ALA A 249 16.18 22.17 -2.38
C ALA A 249 17.42 21.55 -1.72
N THR A 250 18.20 22.38 -1.02
CA THR A 250 19.37 21.93 -0.26
C THR A 250 18.97 21.06 0.94
N SER A 251 17.83 21.34 1.60
CA SER A 251 17.27 20.50 2.68
C SER A 251 16.80 19.11 2.21
N TRP A 252 16.36 18.95 0.96
CA TRP A 252 16.02 17.65 0.38
C TRP A 252 17.23 16.77 0.12
N LEU A 253 18.34 17.39 -0.28
CA LEU A 253 19.63 16.74 -0.54
C LEU A 253 20.37 16.45 0.79
N ASN A 254 20.26 17.35 1.76
CA ASN A 254 20.81 17.20 3.10
C ASN A 254 20.07 16.11 3.88
N GLY A 255 20.65 14.91 3.92
CA GLY A 255 20.10 13.75 4.64
C GLY A 255 19.73 12.57 3.75
N SER A 256 19.92 12.67 2.42
CA SER A 256 19.93 11.48 1.56
C SER A 256 20.96 10.50 2.11
N PRO A 257 20.60 9.23 2.36
CA PRO A 257 21.58 8.23 2.73
C PRO A 257 22.62 8.09 1.62
N THR A 258 23.86 7.83 2.01
CA THR A 258 24.95 7.60 1.07
C THR A 258 24.59 6.41 0.19
N SER A 259 24.83 6.53 -1.13
CA SER A 259 24.71 5.41 -2.06
C SER A 259 25.47 4.19 -1.52
N LEU A 260 24.91 3.01 -1.79
CA LEU A 260 25.40 1.73 -1.30
C LEU A 260 26.93 1.64 -1.46
N SER A 261 27.64 1.69 -0.33
CA SER A 261 29.09 1.50 -0.29
C SER A 261 29.40 0.01 -0.12
N VAL A 262 30.66 -0.36 -0.37
CA VAL A 262 31.10 -1.76 -0.53
C VAL A 262 31.01 -2.61 0.75
N ASP A 263 30.67 -2.02 1.90
CA ASP A 263 30.47 -2.76 3.15
C ASP A 263 29.08 -3.42 3.17
N THR A 264 29.05 -4.69 2.80
CA THR A 264 27.84 -5.53 2.76
C THR A 264 27.63 -6.32 4.05
N SER A 265 28.24 -5.92 5.18
CA SER A 265 27.93 -6.55 6.46
C SER A 265 26.46 -6.35 6.83
N GLU A 266 25.86 -7.35 7.48
CA GLU A 266 24.43 -7.38 7.80
C GLU A 266 23.98 -6.18 8.65
N SER A 267 24.79 -5.79 9.65
CA SER A 267 24.51 -4.63 10.51
C SER A 267 24.60 -3.30 9.76
N SER A 268 25.55 -3.15 8.83
CA SER A 268 25.66 -1.98 7.94
C SER A 268 24.45 -1.87 7.01
N MET A 269 23.99 -3.00 6.45
CA MET A 269 22.81 -3.07 5.61
C MET A 269 21.51 -2.74 6.36
N GLN A 270 21.33 -3.27 7.58
CA GLN A 270 20.18 -2.93 8.42
C GLN A 270 20.11 -1.45 8.78
N ASN A 271 21.26 -0.86 9.10
CA ASN A 271 21.36 0.58 9.37
C ASN A 271 21.03 1.40 8.12
N LEU A 272 21.53 0.99 6.95
CA LEU A 272 21.25 1.68 5.69
C LEU A 272 19.77 1.62 5.31
N VAL A 273 19.12 0.45 5.40
CA VAL A 273 17.68 0.29 5.16
C VAL A 273 16.89 1.17 6.11
N SER A 274 17.22 1.15 7.39
CA SER A 274 16.56 1.97 8.42
C SER A 274 16.68 3.47 8.15
N LYS A 275 17.87 3.95 7.78
CA LYS A 275 18.09 5.35 7.39
C LYS A 275 17.33 5.72 6.12
N THR A 276 17.36 4.84 5.13
CA THR A 276 16.70 5.07 3.83
C THR A 276 15.21 5.16 3.98
N ALA A 277 14.61 4.28 4.77
CA ALA A 277 13.17 4.32 4.98
C ALA A 277 12.72 5.55 5.81
N LYS A 278 13.51 6.00 6.80
CA LYS A 278 13.27 7.30 7.48
C LYS A 278 13.35 8.46 6.49
N TYR A 279 14.32 8.44 5.57
CA TYR A 279 14.45 9.43 4.50
C TYR A 279 13.26 9.39 3.54
N LEU A 280 12.80 8.19 3.17
CA LEU A 280 11.62 7.98 2.32
C LEU A 280 10.35 8.49 2.97
N HIS A 281 10.15 8.21 4.26
CA HIS A 281 9.01 8.72 5.01
C HIS A 281 8.99 10.25 5.00
N LYS A 282 10.09 10.91 5.39
CA LYS A 282 10.20 12.38 5.35
C LYS A 282 10.00 12.95 3.95
N SER A 283 10.51 12.25 2.93
CA SER A 283 10.33 12.66 1.54
C SER A 283 8.88 12.56 1.10
N HIS A 284 8.18 11.49 1.48
CA HIS A 284 6.76 11.28 1.23
C HIS A 284 5.90 12.38 1.84
N GLN A 285 6.14 12.73 3.12
CA GLN A 285 5.44 13.80 3.83
C GLN A 285 5.49 15.14 3.09
N ARG A 286 6.56 15.37 2.34
CA ARG A 286 6.82 16.61 1.61
C ARG A 286 6.40 16.56 0.13
N GLY A 287 5.88 15.42 -0.35
CA GLY A 287 5.33 15.27 -1.70
C GLY A 287 6.16 14.42 -2.66
N ALA A 288 7.21 13.73 -2.20
CA ALA A 288 7.99 12.84 -3.05
C ALA A 288 7.18 11.61 -3.48
N LYS A 289 7.46 11.13 -4.69
CA LYS A 289 6.80 9.98 -5.31
C LYS A 289 7.80 8.87 -5.56
N LEU A 290 7.36 7.63 -5.38
CA LEU A 290 8.18 6.46 -5.65
C LEU A 290 7.60 5.75 -6.86
N LEU A 291 8.39 5.63 -7.94
CA LEU A 291 7.95 5.07 -9.22
C LEU A 291 8.85 3.90 -9.59
N GLN A 292 8.26 2.75 -9.92
CA GLN A 292 9.05 1.60 -10.35
C GLN A 292 9.72 1.89 -11.71
N VAL A 293 10.97 1.48 -11.87
CA VAL A 293 11.65 1.51 -13.16
C VAL A 293 11.32 0.21 -13.90
N LEU A 294 10.63 0.32 -15.03
CA LEU A 294 10.19 -0.83 -15.82
C LEU A 294 11.25 -1.30 -16.83
N SER A 295 12.02 -0.36 -17.37
CA SER A 295 13.10 -0.69 -18.31
C SER A 295 14.14 0.42 -18.39
N GLY A 296 15.38 0.03 -18.67
CA GLY A 296 16.44 0.88 -19.17
C GLY A 296 16.70 0.57 -20.65
N GLY A 297 16.74 1.59 -21.48
CA GLY A 297 17.08 1.47 -22.88
C GLY A 297 18.57 1.20 -23.00
N GLY A 298 18.91 -0.04 -23.39
CA GLY A 298 20.29 -0.54 -23.42
C GLY A 298 21.25 0.30 -24.26
N GLY A 299 22.54 0.01 -24.16
CA GLY A 299 23.66 0.85 -24.63
C GLY A 299 23.77 1.20 -26.14
N TRP A 300 22.77 0.91 -26.98
CA TRP A 300 22.81 1.05 -28.44
C TRP A 300 21.52 1.65 -29.03
N GLY A 301 21.67 2.45 -30.09
CA GLY A 301 20.55 3.01 -30.88
C GLY A 301 19.82 4.19 -30.23
N ALA A 302 18.69 4.60 -30.82
CA ALA A 302 17.92 5.78 -30.40
C ALA A 302 17.26 5.65 -29.01
N LYS A 303 17.29 4.45 -28.41
CA LYS A 303 16.78 4.17 -27.06
C LYS A 303 17.88 4.14 -26.00
N LYS A 304 19.13 4.39 -26.38
CA LYS A 304 20.26 4.37 -25.45
C LYS A 304 20.05 5.38 -24.32
N GLY A 305 20.14 4.90 -23.08
CA GLY A 305 20.16 5.77 -21.91
C GLY A 305 18.79 6.16 -21.34
N LEU A 306 17.70 5.68 -21.93
CA LEU A 306 16.33 6.02 -21.54
C LEU A 306 15.87 5.17 -20.36
N LEU A 307 15.22 5.76 -19.37
CA LEU A 307 14.57 5.01 -18.28
C LEU A 307 13.05 5.18 -18.36
N SER A 308 12.32 4.07 -18.42
CA SER A 308 10.86 4.08 -18.38
C SER A 308 10.38 3.86 -16.94
N LEU A 309 9.63 4.82 -16.42
CA LEU A 309 8.94 4.72 -15.13
C LEU A 309 7.56 4.05 -15.32
N ASP A 310 7.06 3.38 -14.29
CA ASP A 310 5.73 2.78 -14.28
C ASP A 310 4.66 3.87 -14.45
N PRO A 311 3.89 3.85 -15.56
CA PRO A 311 2.87 4.86 -15.80
C PRO A 311 1.61 4.65 -14.95
N GLN A 312 1.43 3.48 -14.33
CA GLN A 312 0.20 3.12 -13.64
C GLN A 312 0.05 3.89 -12.32
N ARG A 313 -1.01 4.71 -12.21
CA ARG A 313 -1.31 5.51 -11.01
C ARG A 313 -2.63 5.14 -10.33
N THR A 314 -3.51 4.46 -11.05
CA THR A 314 -4.81 3.97 -10.59
C THR A 314 -4.92 2.47 -10.87
N HIS A 315 -5.79 1.78 -10.13
CA HIS A 315 -6.05 0.36 -10.34
C HIS A 315 -6.91 0.11 -11.58
N PHE A 316 -8.03 0.83 -11.68
CA PHE A 316 -8.93 0.79 -12.82
C PHE A 316 -8.49 1.81 -13.88
N SER A 317 -8.86 1.53 -15.13
CA SER A 317 -8.74 2.48 -16.23
C SER A 317 -9.50 3.77 -15.94
N LEU A 318 -8.96 4.85 -16.48
CA LEU A 318 -9.60 6.16 -16.43
C LEU A 318 -10.66 6.26 -17.52
N SER A 319 -11.56 7.25 -17.42
CA SER A 319 -12.46 7.53 -18.55
C SER A 319 -11.69 8.14 -19.72
N GLU A 320 -12.20 8.02 -20.95
CA GLU A 320 -11.57 8.62 -22.15
C GLU A 320 -11.34 10.14 -21.98
N GLU A 321 -12.27 10.83 -21.30
CA GLU A 321 -12.16 12.26 -20.99
C GLU A 321 -11.01 12.56 -20.02
N GLU A 322 -10.85 11.75 -18.97
CA GLU A 322 -9.77 11.89 -18.00
C GLU A 322 -8.41 11.58 -18.64
N GLU A 323 -8.34 10.58 -19.52
CA GLU A 323 -7.14 10.25 -20.28
C GLU A 323 -6.74 11.39 -21.23
N MET A 324 -7.71 11.93 -21.98
CA MET A 324 -7.47 13.06 -22.89
C MET A 324 -6.98 14.30 -22.13
N HIS A 325 -7.58 14.59 -20.97
CA HIS A 325 -7.16 15.69 -20.11
C HIS A 325 -5.71 15.51 -19.63
N ARG A 326 -5.35 14.30 -19.19
CA ARG A 326 -3.96 13.96 -18.77
C ARG A 326 -2.98 14.04 -19.91
N PHE A 327 -3.36 13.55 -21.09
CA PHE A 327 -2.52 13.58 -22.28
C PHE A 327 -2.19 15.02 -22.68
N THR A 328 -3.20 15.89 -22.74
CA THR A 328 -3.04 17.33 -23.04
C THR A 328 -2.07 18.00 -22.08
N GLN A 329 -2.19 17.69 -20.79
CA GLN A 329 -1.30 18.25 -19.77
C GLN A 329 0.13 17.72 -19.87
N SER A 330 0.31 16.45 -20.26
CA SER A 330 1.64 15.85 -20.41
C SER A 330 2.45 16.35 -21.61
N MET A 331 1.80 17.07 -22.55
CA MET A 331 2.48 17.63 -23.73
C MET A 331 3.41 18.80 -23.39
N SER A 332 3.16 19.54 -22.31
CA SER A 332 4.00 20.67 -21.91
C SER A 332 5.23 20.22 -21.10
N GLU A 333 5.03 19.38 -20.08
CA GLU A 333 6.09 18.80 -19.26
C GLU A 333 5.71 17.39 -18.76
N SER A 334 6.71 16.55 -18.45
CA SER A 334 6.46 15.24 -17.83
C SER A 334 5.76 15.41 -16.50
N THR A 335 4.61 14.75 -16.31
CA THR A 335 3.93 14.71 -15.00
C THR A 335 4.50 13.65 -14.05
N PHE A 336 5.49 12.86 -14.48
CA PHE A 336 6.13 11.79 -13.71
C PHE A 336 7.44 12.25 -13.09
N ALA A 337 8.29 12.89 -13.88
CA ALA A 337 9.58 13.44 -13.46
C ALA A 337 9.86 14.74 -14.23
N PRO A 338 9.19 15.86 -13.89
CA PRO A 338 9.39 17.14 -14.56
C PRO A 338 10.85 17.62 -14.49
N THR A 339 11.30 18.37 -15.48
CA THR A 339 12.64 18.96 -15.48
C THR A 339 12.85 19.85 -14.24
N GLY A 340 14.02 19.74 -13.61
CA GLY A 340 14.34 20.48 -12.38
C GLY A 340 13.83 19.85 -11.09
N CYS A 341 13.12 18.72 -11.15
CA CYS A 341 12.95 17.85 -9.99
C CYS A 341 14.23 17.03 -9.73
N THR A 342 14.31 16.40 -8.57
CA THR A 342 15.42 15.49 -8.23
C THR A 342 14.95 14.04 -8.35
N ILE A 343 15.78 13.18 -8.92
CA ILE A 343 15.59 11.74 -9.03
C ILE A 343 16.70 11.00 -8.29
N GLN A 344 16.35 10.00 -7.48
CA GLN A 344 17.28 9.07 -6.85
C GLN A 344 16.84 7.64 -7.12
N PHE A 345 17.75 6.76 -7.52
CA PHE A 345 17.44 5.35 -7.73
C PHE A 345 17.73 4.52 -6.48
N LEU A 346 16.78 3.66 -6.15
CA LEU A 346 16.75 2.82 -4.98
C LEU A 346 16.48 1.37 -5.40
N MET A 347 17.02 0.40 -4.68
CA MET A 347 16.88 -1.04 -4.96
C MET A 347 16.21 -1.74 -3.79
N ALA A 348 15.31 -2.69 -4.09
CA ALA A 348 14.79 -3.61 -3.08
C ALA A 348 15.79 -4.71 -2.77
N LEU A 349 15.84 -5.11 -1.51
CA LEU A 349 16.65 -6.24 -1.06
C LEU A 349 15.80 -7.50 -1.00
N ASP A 350 16.43 -8.63 -1.35
CA ASP A 350 15.82 -9.96 -1.18
C ASP A 350 15.74 -10.33 0.31
N ASP A 351 16.83 -10.09 1.05
CA ASP A 351 16.91 -10.26 2.50
C ASP A 351 16.66 -8.92 3.19
N VAL A 352 15.41 -8.71 3.62
CA VAL A 352 15.02 -7.50 4.34
C VAL A 352 15.37 -7.68 5.81
N PRO A 353 16.18 -6.78 6.41
CA PRO A 353 16.48 -6.84 7.83
C PRO A 353 15.23 -6.53 8.65
N ASP A 354 15.15 -7.13 9.84
CA ASP A 354 14.06 -6.88 10.77
C ASP A 354 13.93 -5.40 11.10
N MET A 355 12.67 -4.98 11.21
CA MET A 355 12.29 -3.64 11.57
C MET A 355 12.20 -3.47 13.08
N PRO A 356 12.37 -2.24 13.62
CA PRO A 356 11.92 -1.97 14.96
C PRO A 356 10.42 -2.30 15.07
N GLU A 357 10.06 -3.15 16.04
CA GLU A 357 8.68 -3.46 16.36
C GLU A 357 8.02 -2.22 16.98
N TYR A 358 6.93 -1.75 16.38
CA TYR A 358 6.12 -0.66 16.92
C TYR A 358 4.89 -1.23 17.65
N LEU A 359 4.51 -0.65 18.79
CA LEU A 359 3.32 -1.06 19.57
C LEU A 359 2.03 -0.64 18.82
N PRO A 360 1.02 -1.52 18.62
CA PRO A 360 -0.19 -1.19 17.83
C PRO A 360 -1.17 -0.36 18.68
N PRO A 361 -1.98 0.54 18.09
CA PRO A 361 -2.91 0.22 16.99
C PRO A 361 -2.86 1.16 15.75
N SER A 362 -3.04 0.59 14.54
CA SER A 362 -2.98 1.32 13.26
C SER A 362 -3.77 0.64 12.14
N ILE A 363 -4.22 1.42 11.16
CA ILE A 363 -4.70 0.90 9.87
C ILE A 363 -3.53 0.82 8.90
N VAL A 364 -3.29 -0.36 8.31
CA VAL A 364 -2.09 -0.63 7.51
C VAL A 364 -2.45 -1.28 6.17
N PHE A 365 -1.93 -0.70 5.09
CA PHE A 365 -1.98 -1.29 3.76
C PHE A 365 -0.57 -1.44 3.21
N GLY A 366 -0.36 -2.32 2.24
CA GLY A 366 0.98 -2.44 1.65
C GLY A 366 1.12 -3.56 0.65
N VAL A 367 2.38 -3.95 0.45
CA VAL A 367 2.75 -4.98 -0.53
C VAL A 367 3.46 -6.11 0.22
N PRO A 368 3.07 -7.38 -0.02
CA PRO A 368 3.76 -8.51 0.59
C PRO A 368 5.21 -8.62 0.07
N GLY A 369 6.06 -9.29 0.83
CA GLY A 369 7.40 -9.66 0.37
C GLY A 369 7.36 -10.76 -0.70
N THR A 370 8.46 -10.91 -1.43
CA THR A 370 8.64 -11.99 -2.42
C THR A 370 9.05 -13.32 -1.77
N HIS A 371 9.65 -13.28 -0.59
CA HIS A 371 10.08 -14.44 0.17
C HIS A 371 9.30 -14.53 1.48
N GLN A 372 8.60 -15.65 1.69
CA GLN A 372 8.00 -15.98 2.98
C GLN A 372 9.05 -16.74 3.78
N ASN A 373 9.66 -16.09 4.76
CA ASN A 373 10.42 -16.81 5.77
C ASN A 373 9.41 -17.37 6.78
N SER A 374 9.45 -18.69 7.00
CA SER A 374 8.66 -19.31 8.06
C SER A 374 9.15 -18.79 9.40
N SER A 375 8.37 -17.90 10.03
CA SER A 375 8.71 -17.43 11.37
C SER A 375 8.58 -18.59 12.36
N THR A 376 9.52 -18.71 13.28
CA THR A 376 9.46 -19.65 14.42
C THR A 376 8.78 -19.04 15.64
N ARG A 377 8.34 -17.77 15.55
CA ARG A 377 7.67 -17.08 16.66
C ARG A 377 6.19 -17.47 16.70
N PRO A 378 5.62 -17.72 17.89
CA PRO A 378 4.21 -18.00 18.02
C PRO A 378 3.39 -16.80 17.53
N GLU A 379 2.55 -17.03 16.52
CA GLU A 379 1.63 -16.02 16.02
C GLU A 379 0.67 -15.61 17.14
N LYS A 380 0.55 -14.29 17.37
CA LYS A 380 -0.52 -13.78 18.23
C LYS A 380 -1.85 -14.04 17.53
N LEU A 381 -2.65 -14.95 18.08
CA LEU A 381 -3.98 -15.34 17.58
C LEU A 381 -4.96 -14.17 17.41
N PHE A 382 -4.80 -13.09 18.17
CA PHE A 382 -5.64 -11.90 18.07
C PHE A 382 -4.86 -10.64 18.39
N MET A 383 -5.10 -9.60 17.61
CA MET A 383 -4.52 -8.28 17.73
C MET A 383 -5.62 -7.22 17.61
N GLY A 384 -6.13 -6.77 18.75
CA GLY A 384 -7.07 -5.65 18.82
C GLY A 384 -6.43 -4.35 18.35
N GLY A 385 -7.25 -3.50 17.73
CA GLY A 385 -6.88 -2.18 17.19
C GLY A 385 -6.03 -2.22 15.91
N HIS A 386 -5.82 -3.38 15.30
CA HIS A 386 -5.09 -3.49 14.04
C HIS A 386 -6.02 -3.94 12.92
N PHE A 387 -6.03 -3.18 11.82
CA PHE A 387 -6.78 -3.53 10.62
C PHE A 387 -5.94 -3.28 9.38
N GLY A 388 -6.01 -4.17 8.40
CA GLY A 388 -5.21 -3.98 7.21
C GLY A 388 -4.99 -5.21 6.35
N ALA A 389 -4.51 -4.97 5.14
CA ALA A 389 -4.20 -6.02 4.19
C ALA A 389 -3.10 -5.60 3.22
N LEU A 390 -2.49 -6.59 2.57
CA LEU A 390 -1.47 -6.40 1.56
C LEU A 390 -1.98 -6.88 0.20
N SER A 391 -1.56 -6.20 -0.86
CA SER A 391 -1.86 -6.57 -2.25
C SER A 391 -0.58 -6.79 -3.05
N SER A 392 -0.51 -7.94 -3.72
CA SER A 392 0.56 -8.33 -4.65
C SER A 392 0.60 -7.47 -5.92
N LYS A 393 -0.49 -6.73 -6.21
CA LYS A 393 -0.56 -5.78 -7.33
C LYS A 393 -0.04 -4.39 -6.99
N GLY A 394 0.36 -4.17 -5.74
CA GLY A 394 0.59 -2.83 -5.20
C GLY A 394 -0.69 -2.22 -4.65
N ILE A 395 -0.54 -1.10 -3.94
CA ILE A 395 -1.67 -0.28 -3.49
C ILE A 395 -1.62 1.08 -4.17
N PHE A 396 -2.79 1.67 -4.38
CA PHE A 396 -2.94 2.97 -5.03
C PHE A 396 -3.45 3.98 -4.02
N VAL A 397 -2.91 5.20 -4.04
CA VAL A 397 -3.30 6.26 -3.12
C VAL A 397 -3.65 7.48 -3.93
N THR A 398 -4.79 8.07 -3.65
CA THR A 398 -5.29 9.27 -4.32
C THR A 398 -5.68 10.32 -3.29
N ALA A 399 -5.28 11.56 -3.47
CA ALA A 399 -5.75 12.70 -2.69
C ALA A 399 -6.03 13.89 -3.61
N PRO A 400 -6.95 14.81 -3.25
CA PRO A 400 -7.09 16.10 -3.92
C PRO A 400 -5.74 16.86 -3.99
N ASN A 401 -5.50 17.56 -5.09
CA ASN A 401 -4.25 18.31 -5.28
C ASN A 401 -4.46 19.79 -4.93
N GLU A 402 -3.99 20.22 -3.77
CA GLU A 402 -4.15 21.61 -3.31
C GLU A 402 -3.14 22.59 -3.92
N ARG A 403 -2.04 22.09 -4.49
CA ARG A 403 -0.83 22.92 -4.69
C ARG A 403 -0.77 23.73 -5.98
N ASN A 404 -1.62 23.51 -6.99
CA ASN A 404 -1.29 24.04 -8.33
C ASN A 404 -2.43 24.54 -9.23
N GLY A 405 -3.67 24.71 -8.76
CA GLY A 405 -4.78 25.07 -9.66
C GLY A 405 -4.94 24.11 -10.87
N MET A 406 -4.33 22.93 -10.77
CA MET A 406 -4.42 21.84 -11.73
C MET A 406 -5.50 20.91 -11.19
N ASP A 407 -6.56 20.69 -11.97
CA ASP A 407 -7.74 19.91 -11.59
C ASP A 407 -7.50 18.39 -11.38
N LEU A 408 -6.25 17.90 -11.46
CA LEU A 408 -5.97 16.47 -11.31
C LEU A 408 -5.55 16.09 -9.88
N PRO A 409 -6.06 14.98 -9.34
CA PRO A 409 -5.67 14.47 -8.03
C PRO A 409 -4.19 14.06 -7.97
N ASP A 410 -3.60 14.11 -6.77
CA ASP A 410 -2.31 13.50 -6.50
C ASP A 410 -2.47 12.00 -6.33
N GLU A 411 -2.05 11.25 -7.35
CA GLU A 411 -2.15 9.80 -7.41
C GLU A 411 -0.77 9.15 -7.36
N ARG A 412 -0.67 8.07 -6.59
CA ARG A 412 0.57 7.33 -6.34
C ARG A 412 0.30 5.84 -6.29
N LYS A 413 1.25 5.04 -6.79
CA LYS A 413 1.27 3.59 -6.64
C LYS A 413 2.43 3.20 -5.74
N LEU A 414 2.16 2.43 -4.69
CA LEU A 414 3.19 1.79 -3.88
C LEU A 414 3.27 0.31 -4.30
N SER A 415 4.37 -0.06 -4.94
CA SER A 415 4.61 -1.42 -5.46
C SER A 415 5.87 -2.08 -4.89
N VAL A 416 6.56 -1.43 -3.95
CA VAL A 416 7.79 -1.95 -3.35
C VAL A 416 7.47 -3.16 -2.48
N PRO A 417 8.07 -4.34 -2.68
CA PRO A 417 7.89 -5.48 -1.79
C PRO A 417 8.16 -5.13 -0.34
N ASN A 418 7.40 -5.71 0.59
CA ASN A 418 7.51 -5.45 2.03
C ASN A 418 7.23 -3.99 2.48
N SER A 419 6.74 -3.13 1.59
CA SER A 419 6.37 -1.76 1.96
C SER A 419 5.03 -1.68 2.69
N ARG A 420 4.86 -0.62 3.48
CA ARG A 420 3.65 -0.31 4.25
C ARG A 420 3.29 1.16 4.09
N LEU A 421 2.00 1.42 4.05
CA LEU A 421 1.37 2.71 4.18
C LEU A 421 0.39 2.59 5.35
N PHE A 422 0.42 3.52 6.29
CA PHE A 422 -0.36 3.40 7.51
C PHE A 422 -0.85 4.75 8.01
N THR A 423 -1.97 4.74 8.73
CA THR A 423 -2.40 5.91 9.50
C THR A 423 -1.44 6.06 10.68
N ALA A 424 -0.78 7.22 10.75
CA ALA A 424 0.25 7.49 11.73
C ALA A 424 -0.25 8.54 12.72
N ASP A 425 -0.40 8.16 13.99
CA ASP A 425 -0.32 9.14 15.07
C ASP A 425 1.16 9.45 15.30
N ASP A 426 1.56 10.70 15.05
CA ASP A 426 2.88 11.28 15.36
C ASP A 426 4.03 10.26 15.51
N ILE A 427 4.55 9.80 14.36
CA ILE A 427 5.73 8.92 14.29
C ILE A 427 6.92 9.52 15.05
N ASP A 428 7.03 10.85 15.16
CA ASP A 428 8.13 11.49 15.89
C ASP A 428 8.03 11.28 17.42
N GLU A 429 6.83 11.20 18.01
CA GLU A 429 6.67 10.84 19.44
C GLU A 429 6.79 9.32 19.67
N GLN A 430 6.35 8.50 18.72
CA GLN A 430 6.50 7.03 18.80
C GLN A 430 7.93 6.56 18.50
N MET A 431 8.71 7.28 17.67
CA MET A 431 10.15 7.07 17.53
C MET A 431 10.94 7.58 18.75
N GLY A 432 10.31 8.39 19.62
CA GLY A 432 10.82 8.83 20.93
C GLY A 432 10.31 8.01 22.13
N GLY A 433 9.44 7.01 21.91
CA GLY A 433 8.97 6.09 22.94
C GLY A 433 7.81 6.60 23.82
N PHE A 434 7.15 7.70 23.47
CA PHE A 434 6.02 8.23 24.26
C PHE A 434 4.91 8.81 23.38
N GLY A 435 4.21 7.94 22.63
CA GLY A 435 2.93 8.30 22.01
C GLY A 435 1.76 7.85 22.87
N LYS A 436 0.70 8.67 22.96
CA LYS A 436 -0.60 8.24 23.52
C LYS A 436 -1.21 7.16 22.61
N MET A 437 -1.82 6.14 23.21
CA MET A 437 -2.52 5.10 22.46
C MET A 437 -3.85 5.64 21.93
N PRO A 438 -4.13 5.55 20.62
CA PRO A 438 -5.48 5.74 20.12
C PRO A 438 -6.35 4.60 20.66
N THR A 439 -7.51 4.97 21.19
CA THR A 439 -8.55 4.00 21.55
C THR A 439 -9.27 3.58 20.28
N PHE A 440 -8.69 2.65 19.51
CA PHE A 440 -9.45 1.83 18.58
C PHE A 440 -10.32 0.88 19.40
N ALA A 441 -11.39 1.40 19.97
CA ALA A 441 -12.53 0.55 20.25
C ALA A 441 -13.01 0.06 18.88
N GLU A 442 -12.69 -1.20 18.53
CA GLU A 442 -13.40 -2.03 17.55
C GLU A 442 -12.81 -2.20 16.13
N ALA A 443 -11.53 -1.93 15.92
CA ALA A 443 -10.73 -2.62 14.89
C ALA A 443 -10.11 -3.89 15.50
N GLY A 444 -10.03 -5.00 14.77
CA GLY A 444 -9.44 -6.23 15.28
C GLY A 444 -8.93 -7.16 14.20
N LEU A 445 -7.68 -7.61 14.34
CA LEU A 445 -7.09 -8.66 13.52
C LEU A 445 -7.18 -9.99 14.25
N MET A 446 -7.87 -10.97 13.66
CA MET A 446 -7.89 -12.36 14.09
C MET A 446 -6.95 -13.19 13.22
N ALA A 447 -5.81 -13.62 13.76
CA ALA A 447 -5.04 -14.71 13.18
C ALA A 447 -5.69 -16.01 13.67
N LEU A 448 -6.61 -16.57 12.88
CA LEU A 448 -7.15 -17.89 13.17
C LEU A 448 -6.11 -18.91 12.72
N LEU A 449 -5.47 -19.58 13.69
CA LEU A 449 -4.81 -20.86 13.44
C LEU A 449 -5.89 -21.80 12.89
N LEU A 450 -5.75 -22.20 11.62
CA LEU A 450 -6.52 -23.30 11.04
C LEU A 450 -6.23 -24.62 11.76
#